data_AF-A0A2V5LUX5-F1
#
_entry.id   AF-A0A2V5LUX5-F1
#
_cell.length_a   1.000
_cell.length_b   1.000
_cell.length_c   1.000
_cell.angle_alpha   90.00
_cell.angle_beta   90.00
_cell.angle_gamma   90.00
#
_symmetry.space_group_name_H-M   'P 1'
#
loop_
_entity.id
_entity.type
_entity.pdbx_description
1 polymer ?
#
loop_
_entity_poly.entity_id
_entity_poly.type
_entity_poly.pdbx_seq_one_letter_code
_entity_poly.pdbx_strand_id
1 'polypeptide(L)'
;MDKILIHGGHPLSGSIKVSGSKNSSLPILAATLLTREPCIVHRVPDLSDTHYMLQILIHLGAQVERASGTVTAAAENVQSVAPYDVVRKMRASVCVLGPLLGRCKEATVSMPGGCVIG
;
A
#
# COMPACT_ATOMS: atom_id res chain seq x y z
N MET A 1 -10.29 -18.90 11.81
CA MET A 1 -10.63 -18.82 10.37
C MET A 1 -12.02 -18.26 10.29
N ASP A 2 -12.13 -17.08 9.71
CA ASP A 2 -13.43 -16.45 9.49
C ASP A 2 -14.16 -17.19 8.37
N LYS A 3 -15.49 -17.27 8.47
CA LYS A 3 -16.34 -17.95 7.49
C LYS A 3 -17.51 -17.05 7.15
N ILE A 4 -17.92 -17.06 5.89
CA ILE A 4 -19.14 -16.41 5.42
C ILE A 4 -20.13 -17.52 5.08
N LEU A 5 -21.27 -17.56 5.77
CA LEU A 5 -22.40 -18.44 5.45
C LEU A 5 -23.41 -17.66 4.62
N ILE A 6 -23.74 -18.16 3.42
CA ILE A 6 -24.65 -17.49 2.48
C ILE A 6 -25.86 -18.40 2.23
N HIS A 7 -27.07 -17.87 2.43
CA HIS A 7 -28.31 -18.53 2.06
C HIS A 7 -28.79 -18.00 0.70
N GLY A 8 -28.77 -18.85 -0.32
CA GLY A 8 -29.17 -18.50 -1.69
C GLY A 8 -30.66 -18.20 -1.85
N GLY A 9 -31.08 -17.93 -3.08
CA GLY A 9 -32.50 -17.71 -3.45
C GLY A 9 -32.96 -16.25 -3.46
N HIS A 10 -32.05 -15.29 -3.21
CA HIS A 10 -32.38 -13.86 -3.13
C HIS A 10 -31.72 -13.08 -4.28
N PRO A 11 -32.47 -12.50 -5.22
CA PRO A 11 -31.90 -11.58 -6.20
C PRO A 11 -31.37 -10.32 -5.50
N LEU A 12 -30.19 -9.83 -5.93
CA LEU A 12 -29.64 -8.58 -5.42
C LEU A 12 -30.41 -7.39 -6.00
N SER A 13 -30.82 -6.45 -5.15
CA SER A 13 -31.48 -5.19 -5.54
C SER A 13 -31.02 -4.05 -4.64
N GLY A 14 -30.64 -2.92 -5.23
CA GLY A 14 -30.14 -1.74 -4.52
C GLY A 14 -28.93 -1.11 -5.19
N SER A 15 -28.28 -0.19 -4.48
CA SER A 15 -27.07 0.48 -4.92
C SER A 15 -25.99 0.45 -3.83
N ILE A 16 -24.73 0.42 -4.26
CA ILE A 16 -23.58 0.51 -3.36
C ILE A 16 -22.62 1.60 -3.85
N LYS A 17 -21.88 2.19 -2.92
CA LYS A 17 -20.77 3.09 -3.26
C LYS A 17 -19.49 2.28 -3.43
N VAL A 18 -18.85 2.40 -4.59
CA VAL A 18 -17.61 1.69 -4.88
C VAL A 18 -16.41 2.37 -4.20
N SER A 19 -15.62 1.58 -3.48
CA SER A 19 -14.35 2.00 -2.88
C SER A 19 -13.32 2.43 -3.92
N GLY A 20 -12.22 3.05 -3.50
CA GLY A 20 -11.11 3.32 -4.41
C GLY A 20 -10.41 2.02 -4.86
N SER A 21 -9.66 2.13 -5.96
CA SER A 21 -8.90 1.01 -6.51
C SER A 21 -7.66 0.73 -5.68
N LYS A 22 -7.61 -0.46 -5.05
CA LYS A 22 -6.41 -0.95 -4.35
C LYS A 22 -5.17 -0.90 -5.23
N ASN A 23 -5.28 -1.40 -6.46
CA ASN A 23 -4.15 -1.53 -7.38
C ASN A 23 -3.64 -0.18 -7.89
N SER A 24 -4.47 0.88 -7.81
CA SER A 24 -4.03 2.25 -8.06
C SER A 24 -3.45 2.89 -6.80
N SER A 25 -4.07 2.66 -5.63
CA SER A 25 -3.59 3.22 -4.36
C SER A 25 -2.18 2.77 -4.01
N LEU A 26 -1.83 1.50 -4.21
CA LEU A 26 -0.50 0.98 -3.84
C LEU A 26 0.67 1.71 -4.52
N PRO A 27 0.73 1.84 -5.86
CA PRO A 27 1.81 2.59 -6.51
C PRO A 27 1.74 4.09 -6.24
N ILE A 28 0.55 4.69 -6.09
CA ILE A 28 0.40 6.11 -5.73
C ILE A 28 0.99 6.37 -4.34
N LEU A 29 0.71 5.51 -3.37
CA LEU A 29 1.27 5.58 -2.02
C LEU A 29 2.80 5.40 -2.05
N ALA A 30 3.32 4.47 -2.83
CA ALA A 30 4.77 4.33 -3.00
C ALA A 30 5.41 5.59 -3.62
N ALA A 31 4.74 6.22 -4.58
CA ALA A 31 5.23 7.42 -5.25
C ALA A 31 5.34 8.64 -4.33
N THR A 32 4.66 8.67 -3.16
CA THR A 32 4.84 9.76 -2.19
C THR A 32 6.27 9.82 -1.65
N LEU A 33 7.02 8.73 -1.74
CA LEU A 33 8.45 8.71 -1.42
C LEU A 33 9.29 9.55 -2.38
N LEU A 34 8.78 10.03 -3.52
CA LEU A 34 9.56 10.83 -4.48
C LEU A 34 9.77 12.28 -4.05
N THR A 35 8.94 12.82 -3.16
CA THR A 35 8.98 14.24 -2.75
C THR A 35 9.09 14.44 -1.23
N ARG A 36 9.72 15.54 -0.80
CA ARG A 36 9.77 15.95 0.61
C ARG A 36 8.46 16.56 1.09
N GLU A 37 7.65 17.05 0.16
CA GLU A 37 6.40 17.72 0.48
C GLU A 37 5.34 16.71 0.96
N PRO A 38 4.46 17.11 1.90
CA PRO A 38 3.33 16.28 2.29
C PRO A 38 2.42 15.96 1.10
N CYS A 39 2.15 14.67 0.90
CA CYS A 39 1.23 14.17 -0.12
C CYS A 39 -0.08 13.74 0.52
N ILE A 40 -1.21 14.16 -0.05
CA ILE A 40 -2.56 13.75 0.40
C ILE A 40 -3.20 12.88 -0.66
N VAL A 41 -3.48 11.62 -0.31
CA VAL A 41 -4.09 10.63 -1.20
C VAL A 41 -5.49 10.29 -0.70
N HIS A 42 -6.50 10.66 -1.47
CA HIS A 42 -7.90 10.40 -1.14
C HIS A 42 -8.39 9.05 -1.68
N ARG A 43 -9.50 8.57 -1.09
CA ARG A 43 -10.18 7.33 -1.47
C ARG A 43 -9.29 6.09 -1.42
N VAL A 44 -8.33 6.03 -0.51
CA VAL A 44 -7.56 4.82 -0.22
C VAL A 44 -8.49 3.80 0.46
N PRO A 45 -8.73 2.62 -0.14
CA PRO A 45 -9.61 1.61 0.44
C PRO A 45 -9.01 1.02 1.72
N ASP A 46 -9.86 0.55 2.64
CA ASP A 46 -9.42 -0.09 3.88
C ASP A 46 -9.18 -1.59 3.69
N LEU A 47 -7.96 -1.95 3.31
CA LEU A 47 -7.60 -3.33 3.00
C LEU A 47 -6.23 -3.69 3.59
N SER A 48 -6.00 -4.96 3.85
CA SER A 48 -4.72 -5.47 4.38
C SER A 48 -3.51 -5.00 3.55
N ASP A 49 -3.60 -5.06 2.22
CA ASP A 49 -2.54 -4.58 1.32
C ASP A 49 -2.21 -3.11 1.53
N THR A 50 -3.24 -2.26 1.67
CA THR A 50 -3.02 -0.82 1.93
C THR A 50 -2.38 -0.61 3.29
N HIS A 51 -2.82 -1.35 4.31
CA HIS A 51 -2.21 -1.28 5.64
C HIS A 51 -0.73 -1.67 5.62
N TYR A 52 -0.38 -2.75 4.92
CA TYR A 52 1.02 -3.15 4.74
C TYR A 52 1.83 -2.10 3.98
N MET A 53 1.27 -1.49 2.94
CA MET A 53 1.96 -0.40 2.24
C MET A 53 2.25 0.79 3.18
N LEU A 54 1.30 1.19 4.02
CA LEU A 54 1.53 2.27 5.00
C LEU A 54 2.61 1.89 6.01
N GLN A 55 2.64 0.64 6.47
CA GLN A 55 3.73 0.16 7.33
C GLN A 55 5.08 0.21 6.63
N ILE A 56 5.16 -0.14 5.35
CA ILE A 56 6.41 -0.04 4.56
C ILE A 56 6.87 1.42 4.50
N LEU A 57 5.96 2.35 4.18
CA LEU A 57 6.28 3.78 4.13
C LEU A 57 6.84 4.28 5.48
N ILE A 58 6.22 3.88 6.59
CA ILE A 58 6.68 4.23 7.94
C ILE A 58 8.08 3.69 8.22
N HIS A 59 8.35 2.42 7.89
CA HIS A 59 9.68 1.82 8.07
C HIS A 59 10.76 2.50 7.22
N LEU A 60 10.38 3.01 6.05
CA LEU A 60 11.27 3.76 5.18
C LEU A 60 11.51 5.20 5.67
N GLY A 61 10.88 5.62 6.77
CA GLY A 61 11.07 6.93 7.39
C GLY A 61 9.98 7.96 7.08
N ALA A 62 8.92 7.58 6.36
CA ALA A 62 7.80 8.49 6.12
C ALA A 62 6.88 8.60 7.35
N GLN A 63 6.41 9.80 7.64
CA GLN A 63 5.30 10.02 8.56
C GLN A 63 4.00 9.80 7.80
N VAL A 64 3.14 8.94 8.32
CA VAL A 64 1.90 8.55 7.64
C VAL A 64 0.73 8.62 8.60
N GLU A 65 -0.31 9.34 8.20
CA GLU A 65 -1.60 9.39 8.89
C GLU A 65 -2.70 8.90 7.97
N ARG A 66 -3.69 8.21 8.55
CA ARG A 66 -4.85 7.73 7.81
C ARG A 66 -6.13 8.07 8.56
N ALA A 67 -7.04 8.76 7.89
CA ALA A 67 -8.36 9.09 8.41
C ALA A 67 -9.41 9.02 7.29
N SER A 68 -10.48 8.26 7.51
CA SER A 68 -11.67 8.23 6.62
C SER A 68 -11.36 8.01 5.13
N GLY A 69 -10.43 7.10 4.82
CA GLY A 69 -10.01 6.80 3.44
C GLY A 69 -9.12 7.87 2.81
N THR A 70 -8.64 8.85 3.57
CA THR A 70 -7.57 9.76 3.18
C THR A 70 -6.28 9.37 3.88
N VAL A 71 -5.18 9.36 3.15
CA VAL A 71 -3.84 9.12 3.68
C VAL A 71 -2.99 10.36 3.43
N THR A 72 -2.38 10.88 4.49
CA THR A 72 -1.35 11.92 4.40
C THR A 72 0.00 11.27 4.63
N ALA A 73 0.94 11.46 3.72
CA ALA A 73 2.29 10.92 3.82
C ALA A 73 3.32 12.03 3.59
N ALA A 74 4.23 12.21 4.55
CA ALA A 74 5.36 13.12 4.45
C ALA A 74 6.66 12.34 4.58
N ALA A 75 7.48 12.34 3.53
CA ALA A 75 8.71 11.58 3.44
C ALA A 75 9.90 12.55 3.38
N GLU A 76 10.27 13.17 4.50
CA GLU A 76 11.36 14.15 4.53
C GLU A 76 12.73 13.47 4.33
N ASN A 77 12.99 12.46 5.17
CA ASN A 77 14.17 11.60 5.14
C ASN A 77 13.74 10.16 4.86
N VAL A 78 14.37 9.52 3.88
CA VAL A 78 13.99 8.18 3.42
C VAL A 78 15.19 7.24 3.48
N GLN A 79 14.99 6.07 4.05
CA GLN A 79 15.96 4.97 4.07
C GLN A 79 15.95 4.25 2.72
N SER A 80 17.10 3.84 2.20
CA SER A 80 17.20 3.09 0.93
C SER A 80 16.88 1.59 1.08
N VAL A 81 16.72 1.09 2.31
CA VAL A 81 16.56 -0.35 2.61
C VAL A 81 15.14 -0.64 3.12
N ALA A 82 14.38 -1.43 2.36
CA ALA A 82 13.06 -1.90 2.77
C ALA A 82 13.16 -3.23 3.54
N PRO A 83 12.57 -3.34 4.76
CA PRO A 83 12.74 -4.51 5.61
C PRO A 83 12.06 -5.77 5.05
N TYR A 84 12.80 -6.89 5.10
CA TYR A 84 12.38 -8.19 4.55
C TYR A 84 11.00 -8.65 5.05
N ASP A 85 10.77 -8.59 6.37
CA ASP A 85 9.56 -9.14 6.99
C ASP A 85 8.27 -8.44 6.58
N VAL A 86 8.35 -7.17 6.15
CA VAL A 86 7.18 -6.41 5.69
C VAL A 86 6.99 -6.59 4.19
N VAL A 87 8.08 -6.57 3.42
CA VAL A 87 8.08 -6.71 1.95
C VAL A 87 7.58 -8.10 1.53
N ARG A 88 7.98 -9.17 2.23
CA ARG A 88 7.59 -10.55 1.88
C ARG A 88 6.10 -10.84 2.04
N LYS A 89 5.38 -10.05 2.86
CA LYS A 89 3.95 -10.26 3.14
C LYS A 89 3.05 -9.86 1.97
N MET A 90 3.55 -9.01 1.06
CA MET A 90 2.78 -8.50 -0.07
C MET A 90 3.70 -8.28 -1.28
N ARG A 91 3.50 -9.04 -2.37
CA ARG A 91 4.31 -8.92 -3.61
C ARG A 91 4.33 -7.51 -4.21
N ALA A 92 3.23 -6.76 -4.08
CA ALA A 92 3.12 -5.38 -4.55
C ALA A 92 4.03 -4.38 -3.81
N SER A 93 4.72 -4.80 -2.74
CA SER A 93 5.76 -4.00 -2.07
C SER A 93 6.89 -3.61 -3.01
N VAL A 94 7.11 -4.35 -4.10
CA VAL A 94 8.09 -4.01 -5.16
C VAL A 94 7.90 -2.60 -5.73
N CYS A 95 6.70 -2.01 -5.64
CA CYS A 95 6.41 -0.65 -6.07
C CYS A 95 7.28 0.42 -5.40
N VAL A 96 7.87 0.15 -4.22
CA VAL A 96 8.77 1.12 -3.55
C VAL A 96 10.17 1.18 -4.17
N LEU A 97 10.57 0.16 -4.94
CA LEU A 97 11.91 0.08 -5.54
C LEU A 97 12.20 1.28 -6.44
N GLY A 98 11.26 1.65 -7.32
CA GLY A 98 11.40 2.77 -8.24
C GLY A 98 11.57 4.12 -7.51
N PRO A 99 10.65 4.50 -6.62
CA PRO A 99 10.76 5.71 -5.81
C PRO A 99 12.05 5.80 -4.98
N LEU A 100 12.45 4.70 -4.34
CA LEU A 100 13.70 4.64 -3.56
C LEU A 100 14.91 4.85 -4.47
N LEU A 101 14.99 4.15 -5.59
CA LEU A 101 16.10 4.30 -6.54
C LEU A 101 16.18 5.73 -7.11
N GLY A 102 15.03 6.30 -7.46
CA GLY A 102 14.95 7.68 -7.97
C GLY A 102 15.45 8.71 -6.96
N ARG A 103 15.11 8.52 -5.68
CA ARG A 103 15.39 9.48 -4.61
C ARG A 103 16.73 9.29 -3.92
N CYS A 104 17.06 8.05 -3.55
CA CYS A 104 18.25 7.72 -2.78
C CYS A 104 19.44 7.31 -3.68
N LYS A 105 19.22 7.12 -4.99
CA LYS A 105 20.20 6.61 -5.97
C LYS A 105 20.67 5.18 -5.73
N GLU A 106 20.14 4.54 -4.70
CA GLU A 106 20.29 3.14 -4.35
C GLU A 106 19.00 2.65 -3.69
N ALA A 107 18.74 1.35 -3.78
CA ALA A 107 17.61 0.74 -3.11
C ALA A 107 17.88 -0.75 -2.85
N THR A 108 17.63 -1.20 -1.63
CA THR A 108 17.64 -2.62 -1.25
C THR A 108 16.22 -3.03 -0.90
N VAL A 109 15.58 -3.80 -1.78
CA VAL A 109 14.23 -4.33 -1.56
C VAL A 109 14.29 -5.84 -1.71
N SER A 110 13.66 -6.55 -0.78
CA SER A 110 13.61 -8.01 -0.84
C SER A 110 12.78 -8.49 -2.03
N MET A 111 13.30 -9.45 -2.78
CA MET A 111 12.57 -10.06 -3.88
C MET A 111 11.35 -10.82 -3.32
N PRO A 112 10.12 -10.52 -3.77
CA PRO A 112 8.97 -11.33 -3.41
C PRO A 112 9.14 -12.77 -3.90
N GLY A 113 8.77 -13.75 -3.07
CA GLY A 113 8.80 -15.16 -3.46
C GLY A 113 7.66 -15.58 -4.41
N GLY A 114 7.49 -16.89 -4.55
CA GLY A 114 6.39 -17.50 -5.29
C GLY A 114 5.01 -17.11 -4.73
N CYS A 115 3.98 -17.17 -5.57
CA CYS A 115 2.59 -16.93 -5.19
C CYS A 115 1.77 -18.15 -5.59
N VAL A 116 0.76 -18.49 -4.77
CA VAL A 116 -0.14 -19.62 -5.03
C VAL A 116 -0.99 -19.46 -6.29
N ILE A 117 -1.09 -18.24 -6.83
CA ILE A 117 -1.78 -17.96 -8.09
C ILE A 117 -0.94 -18.42 -9.29
N GLY A 118 0.39 -18.43 -9.16
CA GLY A 118 1.35 -18.48 -10.25
C GLY A 118 2.53 -17.54 -10.02
#